data_AF-B6YW40-F1
#
_entry.id   AF-B6YW40-F1
#
_cell.length_a   1.000
_cell.length_b   1.000
_cell.length_c   1.000
_cell.angle_alpha   90.00
_cell.angle_beta   90.00
_cell.angle_gamma   90.00
#
_symmetry.space_group_name_H-M   'P 1'
#
loop_
_entity.id
_entity.type
_entity.pdbx_description
1 polymer ?
#
loop_
_entity_poly.entity_id
_entity_poly.type
_entity_poly.pdbx_seq_one_letter_code
_entity_poly.pdbx_strand_id
1 'polypeptide(L)'
;MKDVWIWLQTGYSNLPSEVDMFVETESGVERMIAPEDEYTFSGHVTVGDIEPGDYVIPITMYAHWEGRDAIISTCPIKLIITGGPTIEKELLNGDSIVPRTPKDLETTFELLDKPILHYIDGEEEVYAIIDDGISYEYRKPLPKEEKKDN
;
A
#
# COMPACT_ATOMS: atom_id res chain seq x y z
N MET A 1 -15.25 29.93 24.47
CA MET A 1 -14.96 28.90 23.46
C MET A 1 -14.07 27.88 24.14
N LYS A 2 -14.41 26.58 24.09
CA LYS A 2 -13.81 25.53 24.93
C LYS A 2 -13.02 24.56 24.05
N ASP A 3 -11.79 24.26 24.45
CA ASP A 3 -10.95 23.29 23.77
C ASP A 3 -11.53 21.88 23.97
N VAL A 4 -11.55 21.09 22.90
CA VAL A 4 -12.04 19.71 22.92
C VAL A 4 -10.86 18.78 22.64
N TRP A 5 -10.70 17.76 23.45
CA TRP A 5 -9.70 16.71 23.24
C TRP A 5 -10.37 15.51 22.62
N ILE A 6 -9.82 14.99 21.53
CA ILE A 6 -10.36 13.85 20.82
C ILE A 6 -9.31 12.78 20.56
N TRP A 7 -9.73 11.52 20.49
CA TRP A 7 -8.93 10.44 19.95
C TRP A 7 -9.83 9.41 19.24
N LEU A 8 -9.22 8.64 18.34
CA LEU A 8 -9.90 7.55 17.65
C LEU A 8 -9.50 6.21 18.26
N GLN A 9 -10.44 5.28 18.30
CA GLN A 9 -10.17 3.88 18.55
C GLN A 9 -10.64 3.07 17.35
N THR A 10 -9.73 2.29 16.79
CA THR A 10 -9.90 1.45 15.60
C THR A 10 -9.98 -0.02 16.02
N GLY A 11 -10.83 -0.80 15.34
CA GLY A 11 -10.92 -2.24 15.53
C GLY A 11 -10.33 -3.00 14.34
N TYR A 12 -9.19 -3.64 14.53
CA TYR A 12 -8.46 -4.35 13.45
C TYR A 12 -8.66 -5.86 13.42
N SER A 13 -9.56 -6.40 14.25
CA SER A 13 -9.75 -7.85 14.42
C SER A 13 -10.13 -8.61 13.14
N ASN A 14 -10.60 -7.89 12.13
CA ASN A 14 -11.08 -8.41 10.86
C ASN A 14 -10.11 -8.16 9.71
N LEU A 15 -8.90 -7.65 9.99
CA LEU A 15 -7.82 -7.56 9.01
C LEU A 15 -7.00 -8.87 8.99
N PRO A 16 -6.54 -9.32 7.79
CA PRO A 16 -5.58 -10.41 7.66
C PRO A 16 -4.25 -10.07 8.36
N SER A 17 -3.48 -11.10 8.72
CA SER A 17 -2.18 -10.95 9.40
C SER A 17 -1.14 -10.18 8.60
N GLU A 18 -1.29 -10.17 7.27
CA GLU A 18 -0.41 -9.53 6.30
C GLU A 18 -0.83 -8.07 6.02
N VAL A 19 -1.91 -7.59 6.66
CA VAL A 19 -2.35 -6.19 6.58
C VAL A 19 -2.04 -5.51 7.90
N ASP A 20 -1.18 -4.50 7.83
CA ASP A 20 -0.90 -3.61 8.96
C ASP A 20 -1.57 -2.26 8.71
N MET A 21 -2.34 -1.78 9.68
CA MET A 21 -3.05 -0.51 9.59
C MET A 21 -2.92 0.24 10.90
N PHE A 22 -2.63 1.53 10.80
CA PHE A 22 -2.45 2.43 11.93
C PHE A 22 -3.13 3.77 11.67
N VAL A 23 -3.81 4.32 12.66
CA VAL A 23 -4.36 5.68 12.66
C VAL A 23 -3.75 6.46 13.83
N GLU A 24 -3.30 7.70 13.55
CA GLU A 24 -2.43 8.54 14.38
C GLU A 24 -2.74 8.63 15.89
N THR A 25 -4.00 8.40 16.31
CA THR A 25 -4.45 8.55 17.71
C THR A 25 -4.94 7.26 18.37
N GLU A 26 -4.84 6.13 17.69
CA GLU A 26 -5.34 4.84 18.19
C GLU A 26 -4.61 4.31 19.44
N SER A 27 -3.41 4.82 19.70
CA SER A 27 -2.62 4.55 20.90
C SER A 27 -3.09 5.33 22.14
N GLY A 28 -4.20 6.08 22.02
CA GLY A 28 -4.75 6.93 23.09
C GLY A 28 -4.08 8.30 23.19
N VAL A 29 -3.29 8.70 22.18
CA VAL A 29 -2.72 10.05 22.10
C VAL A 29 -3.80 11.00 21.62
N GLU A 30 -4.24 11.88 22.52
CA GLU A 30 -5.31 12.83 22.25
C GLU A 30 -4.85 14.02 21.39
N ARG A 31 -5.79 14.58 20.64
CA ARG A 31 -5.63 15.78 19.83
C ARG A 31 -6.59 16.86 20.30
N MET A 32 -6.04 18.03 20.61
CA MET A 32 -6.82 19.20 20.97
C MET A 32 -7.30 19.90 19.69
N ILE A 33 -8.59 20.25 19.65
CA ILE A 33 -9.20 21.06 18.61
C ILE A 33 -9.80 22.30 19.26
N ALA A 34 -9.37 23.48 18.79
CA ALA A 34 -9.98 24.72 19.24
C ALA A 34 -11.35 24.92 18.56
N PRO A 35 -12.23 25.75 19.13
CA PRO A 35 -13.54 25.97 18.51
C PRO A 35 -13.43 26.55 17.11
N GLU A 36 -14.25 26.02 16.20
CA GLU A 36 -14.27 26.35 14.76
C GLU A 36 -13.06 25.82 13.97
N ASP A 37 -12.12 25.14 14.62
CA ASP A 37 -11.04 24.43 13.93
C ASP A 37 -11.49 23.04 13.46
N GLU A 38 -10.81 22.57 12.42
CA GLU A 38 -10.92 21.22 11.90
C GLU A 38 -9.60 20.47 12.10
N TYR A 39 -9.70 19.17 12.28
CA TYR A 39 -8.54 18.29 12.40
C TYR A 39 -8.71 17.06 11.52
N THR A 40 -7.65 16.74 10.77
CA THR A 40 -7.58 15.56 9.92
C THR A 40 -6.66 14.54 10.57
N PHE A 41 -7.17 13.32 10.77
CA PHE A 41 -6.37 12.21 11.26
C PHE A 41 -5.58 11.57 10.12
N SER A 42 -4.29 11.34 10.35
CA SER A 42 -3.46 10.58 9.42
C SER A 42 -3.61 9.08 9.68
N GLY A 43 -3.54 8.28 8.62
CA GLY A 43 -3.51 6.83 8.70
C GLY A 43 -2.50 6.23 7.73
N HIS A 44 -1.96 5.08 8.09
CA HIS A 44 -1.03 4.30 7.29
C HIS A 44 -1.59 2.90 7.11
N VAL A 45 -1.43 2.35 5.90
CA VAL A 45 -1.82 0.98 5.56
C VAL A 45 -0.67 0.34 4.80
N THR A 46 -0.26 -0.85 5.23
CA THR A 46 0.69 -1.71 4.54
C THR A 46 0.00 -3.04 4.24
N VAL A 47 0.10 -3.49 3.00
CA VAL A 47 -0.57 -4.71 2.53
C VAL A 47 0.49 -5.67 1.97
N GLY A 48 0.53 -6.88 2.49
CA GLY A 48 1.33 -7.99 1.98
C GLY A 48 0.66 -8.74 0.83
N ASP A 49 1.18 -9.93 0.52
CA ASP A 49 0.60 -10.80 -0.51
C ASP A 49 -0.63 -11.54 0.03
N ILE A 50 -1.82 -11.03 -0.30
CA ILE A 50 -3.11 -11.58 0.12
C ILE A 50 -4.15 -11.52 -1.00
N GLU A 51 -5.16 -12.38 -0.88
CA GLU A 51 -6.29 -12.38 -1.80
C GLU A 51 -7.08 -11.06 -1.76
N PRO A 52 -7.62 -10.61 -2.91
CA PRO A 52 -8.52 -9.47 -2.96
C PRO A 52 -9.71 -9.63 -2.01
N GLY A 53 -10.13 -8.54 -1.39
CA GLY A 53 -11.24 -8.55 -0.44
C GLY A 53 -11.65 -7.17 0.07
N ASP A 54 -12.86 -7.13 0.62
CA ASP A 54 -13.46 -5.96 1.25
C ASP A 54 -13.42 -6.11 2.78
N TYR A 55 -12.84 -5.14 3.46
CA TYR A 55 -12.70 -5.12 4.92
C TYR A 55 -13.34 -3.86 5.51
N VAL A 56 -14.08 -4.02 6.60
CA VAL A 56 -14.77 -2.92 7.29
C VAL A 56 -14.15 -2.70 8.65
N ILE A 57 -13.41 -1.62 8.83
CA ILE A 57 -12.71 -1.29 10.06
C ILE A 57 -13.59 -0.34 10.88
N PRO A 58 -14.20 -0.80 11.98
CA PRO A 58 -14.95 0.08 12.86
C PRO A 58 -14.04 1.13 13.49
N ILE A 59 -14.56 2.36 13.58
CA ILE A 59 -13.94 3.46 14.30
C ILE A 59 -14.93 3.94 15.35
N THR A 60 -14.41 4.24 16.53
CA THR A 60 -15.12 4.98 17.57
C THR A 60 -14.31 6.23 17.88
N MET A 61 -14.96 7.39 17.87
CA MET A 61 -14.33 8.62 18.30
C MET A 61 -14.74 8.93 19.74
N TYR A 62 -13.77 9.25 20.57
CA TYR A 62 -14.00 9.74 21.92
C TYR A 62 -13.63 11.20 22.00
N ALA A 63 -14.37 11.93 22.81
CA ALA A 63 -14.13 13.34 23.05
C ALA A 63 -14.34 13.67 24.53
N HIS A 64 -13.53 14.56 25.08
CA HIS A 64 -13.78 15.13 26.40
C HIS A 64 -13.50 16.62 26.47
N TRP A 65 -14.24 17.28 27.37
CA TRP A 65 -14.11 18.70 27.68
C TRP A 65 -14.70 19.00 29.07
N GLU A 66 -13.98 19.77 29.89
CA GLU A 66 -14.45 20.23 31.20
C GLU A 66 -15.11 19.14 32.08
N GLY A 67 -14.51 17.94 32.13
CA GLY A 67 -15.02 16.83 32.93
C GLY A 67 -16.29 16.17 32.38
N ARG A 68 -16.59 16.37 31.09
CA ARG A 68 -17.61 15.63 30.33
C ARG A 68 -16.93 14.80 29.27
N ASP A 69 -17.49 13.63 29.03
CA ASP A 69 -17.06 12.71 27.98
C ASP A 69 -18.18 12.47 26.98
N ALA A 70 -17.82 12.21 25.73
CA ALA A 70 -18.71 11.77 24.69
C ALA A 70 -18.09 10.64 23.87
N ILE A 71 -18.95 9.71 23.45
CA ILE A 71 -18.64 8.68 22.47
C ILE A 71 -19.41 9.05 21.21
N ILE A 72 -18.70 9.23 20.11
CA ILE A 72 -19.25 9.68 18.85
C ILE A 72 -19.13 8.52 17.86
N SER A 73 -20.29 8.05 17.39
CA SER A 73 -20.36 7.06 16.33
C SER A 73 -19.86 7.70 15.03
N THR A 74 -18.85 7.09 14.42
CA THR A 74 -18.33 7.51 13.12
C THR A 74 -18.67 6.46 12.06
N CYS A 75 -18.53 6.84 10.79
CA CYS A 75 -18.56 5.86 9.71
C CYS A 75 -17.31 4.98 9.78
N PRO A 76 -17.43 3.65 9.59
CA PRO A 76 -16.27 2.78 9.53
C PRO A 76 -15.42 3.06 8.28
N ILE A 77 -14.14 2.71 8.31
CA ILE A 77 -13.30 2.71 7.11
C ILE A 77 -13.61 1.45 6.29
N LYS A 78 -13.84 1.63 4.99
CA LYS A 78 -13.88 0.54 4.03
C LYS A 78 -12.51 0.42 3.36
N LEU A 79 -11.79 -0.67 3.62
CA LEU A 79 -10.57 -1.02 2.93
C LEU A 79 -10.90 -2.02 1.82
N ILE A 80 -10.55 -1.69 0.59
CA ILE A 80 -10.74 -2.55 -0.58
C ILE A 80 -9.35 -2.96 -1.05
N ILE A 81 -9.05 -4.24 -0.96
CA ILE A 81 -7.80 -4.82 -1.43
C ILE A 81 -8.10 -5.49 -2.76
N THR A 82 -7.53 -4.99 -3.84
CA THR A 82 -7.82 -5.48 -5.20
C THR A 82 -6.87 -6.59 -5.65
N GLY A 83 -5.95 -7.02 -4.77
CA GLY A 83 -4.81 -7.88 -5.11
C GLY A 83 -3.69 -7.12 -5.83
N GLY A 84 -2.55 -7.78 -6.00
CA GLY A 84 -1.49 -7.31 -6.89
C GLY A 84 -1.87 -7.45 -8.37
N PRO A 85 -1.14 -6.81 -9.29
CA PRO A 85 -1.32 -7.06 -10.72
C PRO A 85 -1.09 -8.55 -11.02
N THR A 86 -2.13 -9.24 -11.48
CA THR A 86 -2.01 -10.64 -11.91
C THR A 86 -1.69 -10.65 -13.40
N ILE A 87 -0.46 -11.04 -13.77
CA ILE A 87 -0.09 -11.30 -15.17
C ILE A 87 -0.45 -12.75 -15.48
N GLU A 88 -1.59 -12.97 -16.12
CA GLU A 88 -1.95 -14.27 -16.67
C GLU A 88 -1.42 -14.40 -18.10
N LYS A 89 -0.57 -15.41 -18.36
CA LYS A 89 -0.06 -15.71 -19.70
C LYS A 89 -0.59 -17.06 -20.16
N GLU A 90 -1.38 -17.04 -21.23
CA GLU A 90 -1.73 -18.24 -21.99
C GLU A 90 -0.65 -18.45 -23.06
N LEU A 91 0.11 -19.55 -22.98
CA LEU A 91 1.10 -19.89 -23.99
C LEU A 91 0.39 -20.49 -25.20
N LEU A 92 0.61 -19.94 -26.39
CA LEU A 92 0.06 -20.47 -27.65
C LEU A 92 0.55 -21.91 -27.95
N ASN A 93 1.60 -22.36 -27.25
CA ASN A 93 1.96 -23.76 -27.01
C ASN A 93 2.96 -23.85 -25.83
N GLY A 94 2.68 -24.68 -24.81
CA GLY A 94 3.55 -24.94 -23.65
C GLY A 94 2.89 -24.68 -22.30
N ASP A 95 3.44 -25.23 -21.21
CA ASP A 95 2.88 -25.16 -19.85
C ASP A 95 2.94 -23.74 -19.26
N SER A 96 1.85 -23.32 -18.59
CA SER A 96 1.74 -22.06 -17.87
C SER A 96 2.87 -21.87 -16.86
N ILE A 97 3.52 -20.71 -16.88
CA ILE A 97 4.57 -20.34 -15.92
C ILE A 97 4.03 -19.22 -15.04
N VAL A 98 3.97 -19.47 -13.73
CA VAL A 98 3.73 -18.44 -12.72
C VAL A 98 5.11 -17.96 -12.25
N PRO A 99 5.55 -16.74 -12.58
CA PRO A 99 6.80 -16.20 -12.09
C PRO A 99 6.69 -15.99 -10.57
N ARG A 100 7.59 -16.59 -9.78
CA ARG A 100 7.56 -16.51 -8.30
C ARG A 100 8.73 -15.71 -7.74
N THR A 101 9.73 -15.39 -8.56
CA THR A 101 10.95 -14.69 -8.14
C THR A 101 11.30 -13.53 -9.06
N PRO A 102 12.10 -12.53 -8.60
CA PRO A 102 12.57 -11.43 -9.45
C PRO A 102 13.31 -11.89 -10.72
N LYS A 103 13.98 -13.04 -10.66
CA LYS A 103 14.67 -13.63 -11.81
C LYS A 103 13.69 -14.20 -12.85
N ASP A 104 12.55 -14.70 -12.41
CA ASP A 104 11.48 -15.17 -13.31
C ASP A 104 10.80 -13.99 -14.00
N LEU A 105 10.67 -12.85 -13.32
CA LEU A 105 10.23 -11.58 -13.90
C LEU A 105 11.19 -11.08 -14.98
N GLU A 106 12.50 -11.04 -14.71
CA GLU A 106 13.52 -10.67 -15.69
C GLU A 106 13.45 -11.56 -16.95
N THR A 107 13.35 -12.88 -16.76
CA THR A 107 13.16 -13.84 -17.86
C THR A 107 11.85 -13.60 -18.63
N THR A 108 10.80 -13.14 -17.94
CA THR A 108 9.52 -12.83 -18.58
C THR A 108 9.65 -11.63 -19.52
N PHE A 109 10.41 -10.59 -19.16
CA PHE A 109 10.69 -9.47 -20.05
C PHE A 109 11.46 -9.93 -21.30
N GLU A 110 12.47 -10.80 -21.15
CA GLU A 110 13.26 -11.32 -22.28
C GLU A 110 12.46 -12.17 -23.27
N LEU A 111 11.38 -12.81 -22.82
CA LEU A 111 10.56 -13.74 -23.62
C LEU A 111 9.32 -13.08 -24.26
N LEU A 112 9.14 -11.78 -24.13
CA LEU A 112 8.01 -11.06 -24.72
C LEU A 112 8.32 -10.63 -26.15
N ASP A 113 7.42 -10.98 -27.08
CA ASP A 113 7.46 -10.53 -28.49
C ASP A 113 6.90 -9.09 -28.63
N LYS A 114 7.13 -8.25 -27.61
CA LYS A 114 6.70 -6.85 -27.54
C LYS A 114 7.95 -5.97 -27.46
N PRO A 115 7.91 -4.73 -28.00
CA PRO A 115 9.03 -3.81 -27.87
C PRO A 115 9.29 -3.50 -26.40
N ILE A 116 10.51 -3.78 -25.93
CA ILE A 116 10.96 -3.46 -24.58
C ILE A 116 11.68 -2.11 -24.63
N LEU A 117 11.26 -1.18 -23.80
CA LEU A 117 11.97 0.08 -23.58
C LEU A 117 12.94 -0.11 -22.42
N HIS A 118 14.23 0.04 -22.68
CA HIS A 118 15.28 -0.05 -21.66
C HIS A 118 15.93 1.33 -21.48
N TYR A 119 15.91 1.85 -20.25
CA TYR A 119 16.50 3.14 -19.89
C TYR A 119 17.06 3.15 -18.47
N ILE A 120 17.83 4.19 -18.15
CA ILE A 120 18.37 4.43 -16.80
C ILE A 120 17.58 5.56 -16.15
N ASP A 121 17.14 5.34 -14.91
CA ASP A 121 16.43 6.30 -14.06
C ASP A 121 17.17 6.45 -12.72
N GLY A 122 17.94 7.52 -12.57
CA GLY A 122 18.77 7.74 -11.39
C GLY A 122 19.84 6.65 -11.21
N GLU A 123 19.74 5.88 -10.12
CA GLU A 123 20.63 4.76 -9.80
C GLU A 123 20.05 3.39 -10.19
N GLU A 124 18.99 3.38 -10.99
CA GLU A 124 18.28 2.16 -11.41
C GLU A 124 18.30 1.96 -12.92
N GLU A 125 18.42 0.71 -13.33
CA GLU A 125 18.23 0.20 -14.69
C GLU A 125 16.78 -0.29 -14.83
N VAL A 126 16.06 0.24 -15.82
CA VAL A 126 14.60 0.05 -15.96
C VAL A 126 14.26 -0.61 -17.29
N TYR A 127 13.51 -1.71 -17.23
CA TYR A 127 12.96 -2.42 -18.37
C TYR A 127 11.44 -2.23 -18.36
N ALA A 128 10.90 -1.56 -19.37
CA ALA A 128 9.49 -1.21 -19.45
C ALA A 128 8.81 -1.82 -20.68
N ILE A 129 7.58 -2.28 -20.50
CA ILE A 129 6.70 -2.71 -21.58
C ILE A 129 5.41 -1.90 -21.47
N ILE A 130 4.99 -1.33 -22.59
CA ILE A 130 3.71 -0.63 -22.70
C ILE A 130 2.72 -1.57 -23.36
N ASP A 131 1.65 -1.89 -22.65
CA ASP A 131 0.58 -2.76 -23.12
C ASP A 131 -0.78 -2.17 -22.77
N ASP A 132 -1.60 -1.93 -23.79
CA ASP A 132 -2.93 -1.32 -23.66
C ASP A 132 -2.96 -0.05 -22.79
N GLY A 133 -1.92 0.79 -22.91
CA GLY A 133 -1.79 2.03 -22.12
C GLY A 133 -1.31 1.84 -20.68
N ILE A 134 -1.02 0.60 -20.26
CA ILE A 134 -0.43 0.27 -18.95
C ILE A 134 1.09 0.07 -19.13
N SER A 135 1.88 0.70 -18.27
CA SER A 135 3.34 0.52 -18.21
C SER A 135 3.69 -0.52 -17.15
N TYR A 136 4.40 -1.57 -17.55
CA TYR A 136 4.98 -2.57 -16.65
C TYR A 136 6.49 -2.34 -16.59
N GLU A 137 6.99 -2.00 -15.40
CA GLU A 137 8.41 -1.70 -15.19
C GLU A 137 9.07 -2.73 -14.27
N TYR A 138 10.18 -3.28 -14.72
CA TYR A 138 11.15 -3.99 -13.88
C TYR A 138 12.35 -3.09 -13.65
N ARG A 139 12.62 -2.77 -12.38
CA ARG A 139 13.70 -1.88 -11.95
C ARG A 139 14.73 -2.69 -11.18
N LYS A 140 16.01 -2.54 -11.53
CA LYS A 140 17.13 -3.12 -10.78
C LYS A 140 18.19 -2.06 -10.50
N PRO A 141 18.87 -2.09 -9.35
CA PRO A 141 19.97 -1.17 -9.08
C PRO A 141 21.06 -1.29 -10.14
N LEU A 142 21.69 -0.18 -10.49
CA LEU A 142 22.85 -0.19 -11.37
C LEU A 142 23.92 -1.14 -10.81
N PRO A 143 24.56 -1.96 -11.68
CA PRO A 143 25.71 -2.75 -11.27
C PRO A 143 26.75 -1.81 -10.65
N LYS A 144 27.13 -2.05 -9.38
CA LYS A 144 28.27 -1.35 -8.79
C LYS A 144 29.48 -1.76 -9.62
N GLU A 145 30.18 -0.77 -10.20
CA GLU A 145 31.46 -1.04 -10.86
C GLU A 145 32.36 -1.77 -9.86
N GLU A 146 32.58 -3.07 -10.08
CA GLU A 146 33.66 -3.76 -9.42
C GLU A 146 34.94 -3.06 -9.87
N LYS A 147 35.56 -2.32 -8.94
CA LYS A 147 36.94 -1.87 -9.13
C LYS A 147 37.76 -3.12 -9.41
N LYS A 148 38.22 -3.26 -10.66
CA LYS A 148 39.32 -4.16 -10.97
C LYS A 148 40.54 -3.59 -10.26
N ASP A 149 40.85 -4.14 -9.10
CA ASP A 149 42.16 -3.98 -8.49
C ASP A 149 43.19 -4.57 -9.48
N ASN A 150 43.96 -3.69 -10.10
CA ASN A 150 45.16 -4.02 -10.87
C ASN A 150 46.35 -4.22 -9.92
#